data_AF-A0AAI9CGD3-F1
#
_entry.id   AF-A0AAI9CGD3-F1
#
_cell.length_a   1.000
_cell.length_b   1.000
_cell.length_c   1.000
_cell.angle_alpha   90.00
_cell.angle_beta   90.00
_cell.angle_gamma   90.00
#
_symmetry.space_group_name_H-M   'P 1'
#
loop_
_entity.id
_entity.type
_entity.pdbx_description
1 polymer ?
#
loop_
_entity_poly.entity_id
_entity_poly.type
_entity_poly.pdbx_seq_one_letter_code
_entity_poly.pdbx_strand_id
1 'polypeptide(L)'
;MDIFRTALIAGVACAAGPAWSAESPIADADARGIFIEAQHLCQADGGQLWGQSLCGPLMLVDPKSRQVTASHADVHGALKVRGEVFVGQLPPDAIVANTAVEWSGIRWTQLLWPLPQDVSRRSTLLAHEMFHRLQPALPITAPTEGDNEHLDTLEGRYWLQLEWHALADALTATDAMAQHTAVNDALAFRAERHRQFPAAAQEEAALELNEGLAEYTGVFVGNPTRSTRIQAALHDLRAHVVDRSFVRSFAYATGPAYGLLLDQAAPGWRNHLAHPARDLGTHLAEVTRTPMQRGATELRAAAARYGGQALREAEMLREQQRIAQLEHNRARFVTGPVVRLDLRSMRIQFNPNTMQPLPGRGTVYPTMRLTDTWGSLDVTDGALMQSDWKAVFVQAPATADPPLQGPGWSLSLKPGWLLVPGTRNGDYVLKANP
;
A
#
# COMPACT_ATOMS: atom_id res chain seq x y z
N MET A 1 3.91 25.04 -0.63
CA MET A 1 4.68 24.71 -1.84
C MET A 1 6.04 24.25 -1.37
N ASP A 2 6.23 22.93 -1.36
CA ASP A 2 7.50 22.19 -1.35
C ASP A 2 7.19 20.78 -0.82
N ILE A 3 6.68 19.94 -1.72
CA ILE A 3 6.51 18.50 -1.51
C ILE A 3 7.69 17.85 -2.22
N PHE A 4 8.81 17.76 -1.53
CA PHE A 4 9.90 16.85 -1.86
C PHE A 4 10.17 16.00 -0.62
N ARG A 5 9.57 14.80 -0.57
CA ARG A 5 9.98 13.75 0.37
C ARG A 5 10.16 12.43 -0.38
N THR A 6 11.41 12.25 -0.80
CA THR A 6 12.22 11.02 -0.67
C THR A 6 11.59 9.71 -1.15
N ALA A 7 11.83 9.38 -2.42
CA ALA A 7 11.88 8.00 -2.89
C ALA A 7 13.18 7.35 -2.41
N LEU A 8 13.08 6.21 -1.72
CA LEU A 8 14.23 5.48 -1.20
C LEU A 8 14.57 4.32 -2.15
N ILE A 9 15.76 4.40 -2.76
CA ILE A 9 16.28 3.44 -3.74
C ILE A 9 16.81 2.20 -2.99
N ALA A 10 16.21 1.03 -3.23
CA ALA A 10 16.71 -0.25 -2.75
C ALA A 10 17.66 -0.87 -3.79
N GLY A 11 18.96 -0.89 -3.49
CA GLY A 11 19.96 -1.62 -4.28
C GLY A 11 20.23 -3.00 -3.69
N VAL A 12 20.11 -4.06 -4.50
CA VAL A 12 20.53 -5.43 -4.14
C VAL A 12 21.91 -5.70 -4.77
N ALA A 13 22.91 -5.98 -3.94
CA ALA A 13 24.20 -6.52 -4.41
C ALA A 13 24.15 -8.05 -4.43
N CYS A 14 24.43 -8.65 -5.58
CA CYS A 14 24.51 -10.09 -5.75
C CYS A 14 25.96 -10.60 -5.66
N ALA A 15 26.12 -11.74 -4.99
CA ALA A 15 27.33 -12.54 -5.01
C ALA A 15 27.46 -13.29 -6.35
N ALA A 16 28.70 -13.45 -6.82
CA ALA A 16 29.03 -14.11 -8.09
C ALA A 16 28.73 -15.63 -8.04
N GLY A 17 27.81 -16.04 -8.90
CA GLY A 17 27.43 -17.41 -9.29
C GLY A 17 27.00 -17.39 -10.76
N PRO A 18 26.86 -18.54 -11.43
CA PRO A 18 27.16 -18.73 -12.86
C PRO A 18 26.42 -17.74 -13.76
N ALA A 19 27.11 -17.31 -14.82
CA ALA A 19 26.69 -16.33 -15.83
C ALA A 19 25.18 -16.08 -15.84
N TRP A 20 24.78 -14.91 -15.34
CA TRP A 20 23.43 -14.43 -15.44
C TRP A 20 22.98 -14.49 -16.89
N SER A 21 22.10 -15.44 -17.19
CA SER A 21 21.22 -15.29 -18.34
C SER A 21 20.52 -13.96 -18.16
N ALA A 22 20.73 -13.03 -19.08
CA ALA A 22 19.84 -11.88 -19.18
C ALA A 22 18.41 -12.44 -19.23
N GLU A 23 17.61 -12.18 -18.20
CA GLU A 23 16.18 -12.48 -18.24
C GLU A 23 15.65 -11.81 -19.51
N SER A 24 14.95 -12.59 -20.34
CA SER A 24 14.55 -12.14 -21.67
C SER A 24 13.75 -10.85 -21.57
N PRO A 25 14.04 -9.84 -22.40
CA PRO A 25 13.21 -8.64 -22.49
C PRO A 25 11.75 -9.04 -22.76
N ILE A 26 10.80 -8.23 -22.28
CA ILE A 26 9.36 -8.45 -22.51
C ILE A 26 9.16 -8.76 -23.99
N ALA A 27 8.65 -9.96 -24.30
CA ALA A 27 8.46 -10.36 -25.68
C ALA A 27 7.42 -9.44 -26.33
N ASP A 28 7.72 -8.92 -27.51
CA ASP A 28 6.84 -7.95 -28.20
C ASP A 28 5.43 -8.51 -28.42
N ALA A 29 5.31 -9.82 -28.65
CA ALA A 29 4.03 -10.52 -28.77
C ALA A 29 3.21 -10.51 -27.47
N ASP A 30 3.86 -10.73 -26.32
CA ASP A 30 3.20 -10.72 -25.01
C ASP A 30 2.72 -9.31 -24.67
N ALA A 31 3.58 -8.31 -24.87
CA ALA A 31 3.22 -6.91 -24.65
C ALA A 31 2.04 -6.47 -25.54
N ARG A 32 2.09 -6.83 -26.82
CA ARG A 32 0.98 -6.58 -27.76
C ARG A 32 -0.31 -7.27 -27.32
N GLY A 33 -0.24 -8.50 -26.83
CA GLY A 33 -1.39 -9.22 -26.29
C GLY A 33 -2.07 -8.44 -25.17
N ILE A 34 -1.29 -7.89 -24.24
CA ILE A 34 -1.82 -7.04 -23.16
C ILE A 34 -2.45 -5.75 -23.69
N PHE A 35 -1.83 -5.09 -24.68
CA PHE A 35 -2.40 -3.87 -25.25
C PHE A 35 -3.74 -4.12 -25.96
N ILE A 36 -3.86 -5.26 -26.65
CA ILE A 36 -5.12 -5.69 -27.27
C ILE A 36 -6.16 -5.98 -26.19
N GLU A 37 -5.80 -6.66 -25.10
CA GLU A 37 -6.69 -6.93 -23.97
C GLU A 37 -7.22 -5.63 -23.36
N ALA A 38 -6.33 -4.68 -23.05
CA ALA A 38 -6.71 -3.36 -22.52
C ALA A 38 -7.61 -2.58 -23.50
N GLN A 39 -7.30 -2.63 -24.81
CA GLN A 39 -8.11 -2.01 -25.84
C GLN A 39 -9.52 -2.62 -25.90
N HIS A 40 -9.65 -3.94 -25.82
CA HIS A 40 -10.94 -4.61 -25.79
C HIS A 40 -11.76 -4.22 -24.56
N LEU A 41 -11.14 -4.18 -23.37
CA LEU A 41 -11.81 -3.76 -22.13
C LEU A 41 -12.37 -2.33 -22.24
N CYS A 42 -11.54 -1.38 -22.68
CA CYS A 42 -11.95 0.02 -22.76
C CYS A 42 -12.97 0.29 -23.88
N GLN A 43 -12.89 -0.44 -25.00
CA GLN A 43 -13.87 -0.35 -26.09
C GLN A 43 -15.21 -0.97 -25.72
N ALA A 44 -15.21 -2.06 -24.96
CA ALA A 44 -16.42 -2.70 -24.46
C ALA A 44 -17.15 -1.81 -23.45
N ASP A 45 -16.42 -1.11 -22.57
CA ASP A 45 -17.02 -0.07 -21.72
C ASP A 45 -17.50 1.11 -22.56
N GLY A 46 -16.73 1.58 -23.54
CA GLY A 46 -17.14 2.65 -24.46
C GLY A 46 -17.45 3.99 -23.78
N GLY A 47 -16.98 4.19 -22.54
CA GLY A 47 -17.31 5.34 -21.70
C GLY A 47 -18.68 5.24 -21.01
N GLN A 48 -19.32 4.07 -21.01
CA GLN A 48 -20.61 3.87 -20.34
C GLN A 48 -20.52 4.05 -18.83
N LEU A 49 -19.43 3.62 -18.19
CA LEU A 49 -19.31 3.69 -16.74
C LEU A 49 -19.13 5.12 -16.21
N TRP A 50 -18.25 5.91 -16.85
CA TRP A 50 -17.79 7.22 -16.38
C TRP A 50 -18.14 8.40 -17.30
N GLY A 51 -18.87 8.16 -18.40
CA GLY A 51 -19.17 9.18 -19.42
C GLY A 51 -17.96 9.60 -20.27
N GLN A 52 -16.79 8.98 -20.06
CA GLN A 52 -15.54 9.21 -20.77
C GLN A 52 -14.80 7.89 -20.97
N SER A 53 -14.06 7.77 -22.07
CA SER A 53 -13.39 6.51 -22.43
C SER A 53 -12.17 6.23 -21.53
N LEU A 54 -12.04 4.96 -21.10
CA LEU A 54 -10.83 4.43 -20.47
C LEU A 54 -9.71 4.12 -21.49
N CYS A 55 -9.94 4.26 -22.79
CA CYS A 55 -8.94 3.98 -23.81
C CYS A 55 -7.85 5.05 -23.84
N GLY A 56 -6.61 4.64 -24.06
CA GLY A 56 -5.48 5.56 -24.23
C GLY A 56 -4.13 4.85 -24.15
N PRO A 57 -3.03 5.59 -23.94
CA PRO A 57 -1.67 5.04 -23.97
C PRO A 57 -1.35 4.14 -22.77
N LEU A 58 -0.67 3.02 -23.01
CA LEU A 58 -0.17 2.07 -22.01
C LEU A 58 1.33 1.85 -22.20
N MET A 59 2.02 1.60 -21.08
CA MET A 59 3.39 1.10 -21.07
C MET A 59 3.56 -0.04 -20.06
N LEU A 60 4.31 -1.06 -20.46
CA LEU A 60 4.78 -2.15 -19.61
C LEU A 60 6.24 -1.89 -19.27
N VAL A 61 6.58 -1.97 -18.00
CA VAL A 61 7.91 -1.65 -17.49
C VAL A 61 8.46 -2.82 -16.71
N ASP A 62 9.66 -3.28 -17.10
CA ASP A 62 10.44 -4.18 -16.26
C ASP A 62 11.04 -3.39 -15.09
N PRO A 63 10.69 -3.68 -13.83
CA PRO A 63 11.14 -2.90 -12.70
C PRO A 63 12.65 -3.01 -12.42
N LYS A 64 13.31 -4.09 -12.84
CA LYS A 64 14.75 -4.29 -12.65
C LYS A 64 15.54 -3.55 -13.72
N SER A 65 15.20 -3.77 -14.99
CA SER A 65 15.97 -3.24 -16.12
C SER A 65 15.49 -1.85 -16.57
N ARG A 66 14.31 -1.43 -16.13
CA ARG A 66 13.62 -0.20 -16.55
C ARG A 66 13.31 -0.15 -18.04
N GLN A 67 13.39 -1.29 -18.73
CA GLN A 67 12.99 -1.42 -20.11
C GLN A 67 11.49 -1.21 -20.23
N VAL A 68 11.11 -0.48 -21.27
CA VAL A 68 9.73 -0.11 -21.57
C VAL A 68 9.32 -0.75 -22.89
N THR A 69 8.14 -1.36 -22.90
CA THR A 69 7.38 -1.65 -24.12
C THR A 69 6.05 -0.91 -24.02
N ALA A 70 5.67 -0.13 -25.02
CA ALA A 70 4.53 0.78 -24.99
C ALA A 70 3.65 0.63 -26.23
N SER A 71 2.38 1.01 -26.08
CA SER A 71 1.36 0.90 -27.14
C SER A 71 1.36 2.06 -28.13
N HIS A 72 2.04 3.18 -27.83
CA HIS A 72 2.04 4.39 -28.64
C HIS A 72 3.46 4.95 -28.78
N ALA A 73 3.67 5.79 -29.81
CA ALA A 73 4.84 6.66 -29.87
C ALA A 73 4.73 7.75 -28.81
N ASP A 74 5.87 8.16 -28.24
CA ASP A 74 5.93 9.35 -27.38
C ASP A 74 6.18 10.64 -28.19
N VAL A 75 5.98 11.80 -27.57
CA VAL A 75 6.10 13.10 -28.24
C VAL A 75 7.56 13.49 -28.47
N HIS A 76 8.46 13.11 -27.56
CA HIS A 76 9.87 13.56 -27.61
C HIS A 76 10.84 12.51 -28.20
N GLY A 77 10.31 11.42 -28.76
CA GLY A 77 11.07 10.39 -29.47
C GLY A 77 11.98 9.53 -28.57
N ALA A 78 11.66 9.43 -27.29
CA ALA A 78 12.33 8.56 -26.31
C ALA A 78 12.12 7.07 -26.61
N LEU A 79 10.96 6.72 -27.20
CA LEU A 79 10.62 5.38 -27.64
C LEU A 79 10.89 5.21 -29.14
N LYS A 80 11.39 4.05 -29.52
CA LYS A 80 11.61 3.66 -30.92
C LYS A 80 10.65 2.56 -31.31
N VAL A 81 10.12 2.63 -32.53
CA VAL A 81 9.25 1.57 -33.06
C VAL A 81 10.04 0.26 -33.20
N ARG A 82 9.45 -0.84 -32.75
CA ARG A 82 9.94 -2.20 -32.95
C ARG A 82 8.74 -3.11 -33.24
N GLY A 83 8.55 -3.46 -34.51
CA GLY A 83 7.35 -4.16 -34.95
C GLY A 83 6.09 -3.31 -34.73
N GLU A 84 5.15 -3.81 -33.95
CA GLU A 84 3.87 -3.15 -33.62
C GLU A 84 3.87 -2.48 -32.24
N VAL A 85 5.03 -2.42 -31.58
CA VAL A 85 5.19 -1.78 -30.26
C VAL A 85 6.27 -0.71 -30.30
N PHE A 86 6.34 0.08 -29.23
CA PHE A 86 7.34 1.12 -29.03
C PHE A 86 8.20 0.78 -27.83
N VAL A 87 9.51 0.86 -27.97
CA VAL A 87 10.45 0.35 -26.97
C VAL A 87 11.48 1.39 -26.58
N GLY A 88 11.89 1.37 -25.33
CA GLY A 88 12.89 2.28 -24.79
C GLY A 88 13.26 1.91 -23.37
N GLN A 89 13.75 2.89 -22.62
CA GLN A 89 14.16 2.70 -21.24
C GLN A 89 13.80 3.95 -20.43
N LEU A 90 13.23 3.76 -19.23
CA LEU A 90 12.96 4.87 -18.33
C LEU A 90 14.28 5.39 -17.74
N PRO A 91 14.47 6.72 -17.65
CA PRO A 91 15.65 7.31 -17.04
C PRO A 91 15.70 6.98 -15.54
N PRO A 92 16.87 6.96 -14.88
CA PRO A 92 17.01 6.48 -13.49
C PRO A 92 16.12 7.17 -12.45
N ASP A 93 15.74 8.42 -12.69
CA ASP A 93 14.93 9.28 -11.84
C ASP A 93 13.41 9.13 -12.04
N ALA A 94 12.97 8.46 -13.10
CA ALA A 94 11.55 8.21 -13.31
C ALA A 94 10.97 7.20 -12.29
N ILE A 95 9.74 7.42 -11.87
CA ILE A 95 9.03 6.52 -10.95
C ILE A 95 8.60 5.27 -11.72
N VAL A 96 8.87 4.10 -11.14
CA VAL A 96 8.47 2.80 -11.66
C VAL A 96 7.44 2.18 -10.71
N ALA A 97 6.17 2.28 -11.11
CA ALA A 97 5.02 1.80 -10.34
C ALA A 97 3.83 1.53 -11.27
N ASN A 98 2.86 0.74 -10.82
CA ASN A 98 1.53 0.71 -11.43
C ASN A 98 0.85 2.04 -11.08
N THR A 99 0.67 2.92 -12.06
CA THR A 99 0.01 4.23 -11.88
C THR A 99 -0.14 4.96 -13.22
N ALA A 100 -0.79 6.12 -13.19
CA ALA A 100 -0.72 7.09 -14.28
C ALA A 100 0.54 7.97 -14.18
N VAL A 101 1.33 8.06 -15.25
CA VAL A 101 2.58 8.84 -15.26
C VAL A 101 2.65 9.79 -16.45
N GLU A 102 3.09 11.03 -16.20
CA GLU A 102 3.48 11.96 -17.26
C GLU A 102 4.92 11.66 -17.67
N TRP A 103 5.13 11.15 -18.88
CA TRP A 103 6.47 10.88 -19.39
C TRP A 103 6.56 11.09 -20.90
N SER A 104 7.64 11.79 -21.29
CA SER A 104 7.96 12.09 -22.69
C SER A 104 6.79 12.71 -23.48
N GLY A 105 6.08 13.64 -22.82
CA GLY A 105 4.97 14.40 -23.38
C GLY A 105 3.64 13.64 -23.49
N ILE A 106 3.51 12.47 -22.86
CA ILE A 106 2.28 11.68 -22.82
C ILE A 106 1.95 11.29 -21.38
N ARG A 107 0.64 11.30 -21.07
CA ARG A 107 0.08 10.68 -19.86
C ARG A 107 -0.17 9.21 -20.12
N TRP A 108 0.65 8.34 -19.52
CA TRP A 108 0.60 6.90 -19.70
C TRP A 108 -0.12 6.21 -18.56
N THR A 109 -0.78 5.10 -18.86
CA THR A 109 -1.03 4.03 -17.89
C THR A 109 0.24 3.17 -17.81
N GLN A 110 0.99 3.26 -16.71
CA GLN A 110 2.20 2.46 -16.46
C GLN A 110 1.85 1.20 -15.68
N LEU A 111 2.41 0.08 -16.12
CA LEU A 111 2.17 -1.24 -15.53
C LEU A 111 3.51 -1.99 -15.37
N LEU A 112 3.72 -2.60 -14.22
CA LEU A 112 4.91 -3.38 -13.91
C LEU A 112 4.80 -4.80 -14.48
N TRP A 113 5.85 -5.24 -15.17
CA TRP A 113 5.94 -6.59 -15.72
C TRP A 113 6.62 -7.56 -14.73
N PRO A 114 6.19 -8.83 -14.63
CA PRO A 114 5.04 -9.45 -15.30
C PRO A 114 3.70 -9.14 -14.63
N LEU A 115 2.64 -9.12 -15.43
CA LEU A 115 1.28 -8.96 -14.94
C LEU A 115 0.72 -10.25 -14.32
N PRO A 116 -0.35 -10.16 -13.51
CA PRO A 116 -1.06 -11.34 -13.02
C PRO A 116 -1.43 -12.31 -14.15
N GLN A 117 -1.22 -13.60 -13.89
CA GLN A 117 -1.54 -14.64 -14.87
C GLN A 117 -3.05 -14.94 -14.92
N ASP A 118 -3.72 -14.82 -13.78
CA ASP A 118 -5.18 -14.91 -13.70
C ASP A 118 -5.84 -13.79 -14.51
N VAL A 119 -6.74 -14.15 -15.43
CA VAL A 119 -7.34 -13.24 -16.40
C VAL A 119 -8.21 -12.19 -15.72
N SER A 120 -9.00 -12.59 -14.72
CA SER A 120 -9.89 -11.68 -13.99
C SER A 120 -9.07 -10.62 -13.25
N ARG A 121 -8.06 -11.06 -12.48
CA ARG A 121 -7.18 -10.14 -11.74
C ARG A 121 -6.37 -9.24 -12.66
N ARG A 122 -5.88 -9.76 -13.80
CA ARG A 122 -5.18 -8.94 -14.79
C ARG A 122 -6.10 -7.90 -15.42
N SER A 123 -7.31 -8.30 -15.81
CA SER A 123 -8.29 -7.38 -16.40
C SER A 123 -8.73 -6.29 -15.40
N THR A 124 -8.91 -6.66 -14.13
CA THR A 124 -9.14 -5.72 -13.03
C THR A 124 -7.99 -4.72 -12.92
N LEU A 125 -6.75 -5.18 -12.82
CA LEU A 125 -5.56 -4.31 -12.75
C LEU A 125 -5.46 -3.38 -13.96
N LEU A 126 -5.66 -3.90 -15.19
CA LEU A 126 -5.62 -3.07 -16.39
C LEU A 126 -6.66 -1.93 -16.33
N ALA A 127 -7.91 -2.25 -16.00
CA ALA A 127 -8.97 -1.25 -15.93
C ALA A 127 -8.81 -0.28 -14.75
N HIS A 128 -8.28 -0.75 -13.62
CA HIS A 128 -7.90 0.07 -12.47
C HIS A 128 -6.87 1.14 -12.90
N GLU A 129 -5.77 0.74 -13.54
CA GLU A 129 -4.71 1.68 -13.92
C GLU A 129 -5.12 2.59 -15.09
N MET A 130 -5.98 2.10 -16.00
CA MET A 130 -6.60 2.96 -17.01
C MET A 130 -7.51 4.03 -16.38
N PHE A 131 -8.19 3.71 -15.28
CA PHE A 131 -9.00 4.67 -14.55
C PHE A 131 -8.14 5.77 -13.91
N HIS A 132 -7.03 5.47 -13.25
CA HIS A 132 -6.14 6.52 -12.71
C HIS A 132 -5.63 7.49 -13.77
N ARG A 133 -5.48 7.03 -15.02
CA ARG A 133 -5.15 7.93 -16.14
C ARG A 133 -6.29 8.92 -16.41
N LEU A 134 -7.54 8.44 -16.39
CA LEU A 134 -8.76 9.21 -16.66
C LEU A 134 -9.20 10.09 -15.48
N GLN A 135 -9.01 9.62 -14.25
CA GLN A 135 -9.60 10.15 -13.02
C GLN A 135 -9.48 11.68 -12.84
N PRO A 136 -8.34 12.34 -13.14
CA PRO A 136 -8.25 13.80 -13.02
C PRO A 136 -9.19 14.59 -13.95
N ALA A 137 -9.71 13.96 -15.00
CA ALA A 137 -10.68 14.56 -15.93
C ALA A 137 -12.14 14.33 -15.52
N LEU A 138 -12.38 13.58 -14.43
CA LEU A 138 -13.72 13.32 -13.92
C LEU A 138 -14.11 14.35 -12.86
N PRO A 139 -15.40 14.71 -12.74
CA PRO A 139 -15.88 15.62 -11.72
C PRO A 139 -16.01 14.90 -10.36
N ILE A 140 -14.88 14.44 -9.81
CA ILE A 140 -14.77 13.78 -8.50
C ILE A 140 -14.03 14.72 -7.56
N THR A 141 -14.66 15.12 -6.46
CA THR A 141 -13.98 15.88 -5.41
C THR A 141 -13.55 14.95 -4.30
N ALA A 142 -12.24 14.77 -4.17
CA ALA A 142 -11.64 14.08 -3.03
C ALA A 142 -11.36 15.09 -1.90
N PRO A 143 -11.58 14.73 -0.63
CA PRO A 143 -11.06 15.51 0.48
C PRO A 143 -9.53 15.41 0.53
N THR A 144 -8.91 16.25 1.37
CA THR A 144 -7.47 16.15 1.64
C THR A 144 -7.13 14.77 2.16
N GLU A 145 -6.11 14.14 1.56
CA GLU A 145 -5.61 12.85 2.04
C GLU A 145 -5.15 12.95 3.50
N GLY A 146 -5.60 11.98 4.29
CA GLY A 146 -5.09 11.74 5.65
C GLY A 146 -4.33 10.43 5.74
N ASP A 147 -3.74 10.19 6.91
CA ASP A 147 -2.85 9.06 7.13
C ASP A 147 -3.59 7.75 7.46
N ASN A 148 -4.89 7.83 7.79
CA ASN A 148 -5.74 6.69 8.14
C ASN A 148 -5.17 5.83 9.29
N GLU A 149 -4.38 6.42 10.19
CA GLU A 149 -3.60 5.70 11.21
C GLU A 149 -4.49 4.84 12.15
N HIS A 150 -5.75 5.24 12.34
CA HIS A 150 -6.71 4.48 13.14
C HIS A 150 -6.95 3.07 12.58
N LEU A 151 -6.75 2.85 11.27
CA LEU A 151 -6.87 1.53 10.64
C LEU A 151 -5.70 0.59 10.95
N ASP A 152 -4.72 1.02 11.75
CA ASP A 152 -3.74 0.14 12.38
C ASP A 152 -3.97 -0.13 13.87
N THR A 153 -4.98 0.53 14.46
CA THR A 153 -5.41 0.29 15.84
C THR A 153 -6.34 -0.91 15.93
N LEU A 154 -6.41 -1.52 17.12
CA LEU A 154 -7.34 -2.63 17.41
C LEU A 154 -8.78 -2.28 17.03
N GLU A 155 -9.32 -1.16 17.52
CA GLU A 155 -10.73 -0.81 17.29
C GLU A 155 -10.98 -0.48 15.82
N GLY A 156 -10.09 0.28 15.15
CA GLY A 156 -10.25 0.60 13.74
C GLY A 156 -10.26 -0.64 12.85
N ARG A 157 -9.32 -1.57 13.07
CA ARG A 157 -9.25 -2.83 12.33
C ARG A 157 -10.42 -3.76 12.62
N TYR A 158 -10.86 -3.82 13.88
CA TYR A 158 -11.98 -4.65 14.29
C TYR A 158 -13.28 -4.26 13.59
N TRP A 159 -13.63 -2.96 13.62
CA TRP A 159 -14.86 -2.49 12.98
C TRP A 159 -14.80 -2.56 11.46
N LEU A 160 -13.64 -2.31 10.86
CA LEU A 160 -13.45 -2.43 9.40
C LEU A 160 -13.59 -3.88 8.92
N GLN A 161 -13.07 -4.86 9.67
CA GLN A 161 -13.24 -6.29 9.30
C GLN A 161 -14.69 -6.75 9.43
N LEU A 162 -15.42 -6.28 10.45
CA LEU A 162 -16.86 -6.52 10.56
C LEU A 162 -17.63 -5.90 9.38
N GLU A 163 -17.26 -4.69 8.99
CA GLU A 163 -17.77 -4.02 7.78
C GLU A 163 -17.52 -4.89 6.54
N TRP A 164 -16.31 -5.43 6.35
CA TRP A 164 -16.00 -6.31 5.23
C TRP A 164 -16.81 -7.61 5.22
N HIS A 165 -16.97 -8.26 6.37
CA HIS A 165 -17.79 -9.46 6.48
C HIS A 165 -19.25 -9.18 6.13
N ALA A 166 -19.80 -8.05 6.61
CA ALA A 166 -21.16 -7.65 6.30
C ALA A 166 -21.34 -7.26 4.82
N LEU A 167 -20.35 -6.62 4.20
CA LEU A 167 -20.34 -6.35 2.77
C LEU A 167 -20.31 -7.64 1.94
N ALA A 168 -19.53 -8.64 2.35
CA ALA A 168 -19.50 -9.94 1.69
C ALA A 168 -20.87 -10.64 1.73
N ASP A 169 -21.56 -10.60 2.87
CA ASP A 169 -22.93 -11.12 3.00
C ASP A 169 -23.92 -10.31 2.15
N ALA A 170 -23.80 -8.98 2.09
CA ALA A 170 -24.65 -8.13 1.26
C ALA A 170 -24.51 -8.43 -0.24
N LEU A 171 -23.30 -8.74 -0.71
CA LEU A 171 -23.04 -9.11 -2.10
C LEU A 171 -23.53 -10.52 -2.46
N THR A 172 -23.57 -11.43 -1.48
CA THR A 172 -23.94 -12.84 -1.69
C THR A 172 -25.39 -13.15 -1.31
N ALA A 173 -26.10 -12.22 -0.68
CA ALA A 173 -27.49 -12.36 -0.28
C ALA A 173 -28.40 -12.79 -1.43
N THR A 174 -29.24 -13.79 -1.14
CA THR A 174 -30.17 -14.38 -2.11
C THR A 174 -31.55 -13.70 -2.13
N ASP A 175 -31.83 -12.88 -1.13
CA ASP A 175 -33.08 -12.13 -1.00
C ASP A 175 -32.85 -10.72 -0.45
N ALA A 176 -33.85 -9.85 -0.68
CA ALA A 176 -33.77 -8.44 -0.35
C ALA A 176 -33.70 -8.16 1.16
N MET A 177 -34.28 -9.01 2.01
CA MET A 177 -34.25 -8.82 3.45
C MET A 177 -32.87 -9.13 4.02
N ALA A 178 -32.26 -10.23 3.57
CA ALA A 178 -30.88 -10.59 3.91
C ALA A 178 -29.90 -9.50 3.42
N GLN A 179 -30.04 -9.04 2.18
CA GLN A 179 -29.19 -7.98 1.64
C GLN A 179 -29.33 -6.68 2.44
N HIS A 180 -30.57 -6.25 2.72
CA HIS A 180 -30.84 -5.04 3.50
C HIS A 180 -30.26 -5.14 4.92
N THR A 181 -30.40 -6.30 5.57
CA THR A 181 -29.82 -6.52 6.91
C THR A 181 -28.30 -6.38 6.89
N ALA A 182 -27.65 -7.03 5.91
CA ALA A 182 -26.20 -7.00 5.77
C ALA A 182 -25.66 -5.61 5.42
N VAL A 183 -26.33 -4.88 4.52
CA VAL A 183 -26.02 -3.48 4.22
C VAL A 183 -26.13 -2.62 5.48
N ASN A 184 -27.22 -2.77 6.23
CA ASN A 184 -27.41 -1.99 7.45
C ASN A 184 -26.37 -2.32 8.52
N ASP A 185 -25.91 -3.56 8.60
CA ASP A 185 -24.86 -3.97 9.54
C ASP A 185 -23.50 -3.38 9.13
N ALA A 186 -23.12 -3.46 7.86
CA ALA A 186 -21.89 -2.87 7.32
C ALA A 186 -21.82 -1.36 7.60
N LEU A 187 -22.91 -0.65 7.29
CA LEU A 187 -23.01 0.80 7.53
C LEU A 187 -22.96 1.16 9.02
N ALA A 188 -23.51 0.31 9.90
CA ALA A 188 -23.44 0.52 11.33
C ALA A 188 -22.03 0.31 11.90
N PHE A 189 -21.26 -0.66 11.38
CA PHE A 189 -19.87 -0.86 11.78
C PHE A 189 -18.97 0.31 11.32
N ARG A 190 -19.16 0.78 10.09
CA ARG A 190 -18.49 1.98 9.58
C ARG A 190 -18.79 3.20 10.46
N ALA A 191 -20.06 3.40 10.80
CA ALA A 191 -20.50 4.52 11.64
C ALA A 191 -19.94 4.47 13.06
N GLU A 192 -19.88 3.28 13.67
CA GLU A 192 -19.26 3.10 14.98
C GLU A 192 -17.76 3.39 14.94
N ARG A 193 -17.07 2.97 13.86
CA ARG A 193 -15.65 3.29 13.64
C ARG A 193 -15.44 4.80 13.51
N HIS A 194 -16.22 5.49 12.68
CA HIS A 194 -16.15 6.96 12.54
C HIS A 194 -16.52 7.69 13.84
N ARG A 195 -17.41 7.14 14.67
CA ARG A 195 -17.74 7.69 15.99
C ARG A 195 -16.54 7.62 16.95
N GLN A 196 -15.75 6.55 16.89
CA GLN A 196 -14.55 6.40 17.73
C GLN A 196 -13.35 7.21 17.21
N PHE A 197 -13.29 7.45 15.89
CA PHE A 197 -12.22 8.18 15.22
C PHE A 197 -12.79 9.34 14.40
N PRO A 198 -12.94 10.54 15.00
CA PRO A 198 -13.67 11.66 14.36
C PRO A 198 -13.11 12.14 13.01
N ALA A 199 -11.82 11.92 12.74
CA ALA A 199 -11.20 12.27 11.46
C ALA A 199 -11.42 11.19 10.37
N ALA A 200 -11.79 9.96 10.75
CA ALA A 200 -11.83 8.81 9.84
C ALA A 200 -12.74 9.02 8.64
N ALA A 201 -13.89 9.69 8.81
CA ALA A 201 -14.80 9.95 7.69
C ALA A 201 -14.13 10.76 6.57
N GLN A 202 -13.34 11.78 6.93
CA GLN A 202 -12.63 12.60 5.95
C GLN A 202 -11.42 11.87 5.37
N GLU A 203 -10.60 11.26 6.23
CA GLU A 203 -9.35 10.61 5.83
C GLU A 203 -9.59 9.38 4.94
N GLU A 204 -10.62 8.59 5.25
CA GLU A 204 -10.95 7.39 4.49
C GLU A 204 -11.60 7.74 3.15
N ALA A 205 -12.45 8.77 3.11
CA ALA A 205 -13.08 9.24 1.88
C ALA A 205 -12.05 9.61 0.81
N ALA A 206 -10.90 10.17 1.20
CA ALA A 206 -9.83 10.51 0.26
C ALA A 206 -9.30 9.26 -0.46
N LEU A 207 -8.94 8.22 0.29
CA LEU A 207 -8.41 6.99 -0.29
C LEU A 207 -9.50 6.18 -0.98
N GLU A 208 -10.73 6.14 -0.45
CA GLU A 208 -11.84 5.43 -1.06
C GLU A 208 -12.25 6.03 -2.41
N LEU A 209 -12.22 7.36 -2.54
CA LEU A 209 -12.46 8.04 -3.82
C LEU A 209 -11.26 7.95 -4.78
N ASN A 210 -10.04 7.80 -4.26
CA ASN A 210 -8.86 7.62 -5.09
C ASN A 210 -8.70 6.17 -5.58
N GLU A 211 -8.44 5.25 -4.65
CA GLU A 211 -8.14 3.83 -4.91
C GLU A 211 -9.41 2.98 -4.99
N GLY A 212 -10.41 3.27 -4.16
CA GLY A 212 -11.64 2.47 -4.11
C GLY A 212 -12.47 2.59 -5.39
N LEU A 213 -12.54 3.78 -5.99
CA LEU A 213 -13.15 3.98 -7.31
C LEU A 213 -12.33 3.38 -8.45
N ALA A 214 -11.00 3.39 -8.35
CA ALA A 214 -10.12 2.73 -9.30
C ALA A 214 -10.34 1.21 -9.27
N GLU A 215 -10.38 0.61 -8.08
CA GLU A 215 -10.61 -0.83 -7.92
C GLU A 215 -12.04 -1.21 -8.31
N TYR A 216 -13.06 -0.42 -7.95
CA TYR A 216 -14.42 -0.62 -8.44
C TYR A 216 -14.49 -0.59 -9.97
N THR A 217 -13.78 0.35 -10.62
CA THR A 217 -13.70 0.42 -12.08
C THR A 217 -13.02 -0.81 -12.65
N GLY A 218 -11.91 -1.23 -12.04
CA GLY A 218 -11.21 -2.48 -12.34
C GLY A 218 -12.16 -3.68 -12.31
N VAL A 219 -12.86 -3.87 -11.19
CA VAL A 219 -13.81 -4.95 -10.98
C VAL A 219 -14.94 -4.89 -12.00
N PHE A 220 -15.56 -3.72 -12.23
CA PHE A 220 -16.71 -3.59 -13.11
C PHE A 220 -16.37 -3.81 -14.59
N VAL A 221 -15.29 -3.19 -15.07
CA VAL A 221 -14.88 -3.25 -16.49
C VAL A 221 -14.11 -4.53 -16.78
N GLY A 222 -13.25 -4.97 -15.87
CA GLY A 222 -12.44 -6.17 -16.02
C GLY A 222 -13.23 -7.48 -15.94
N ASN A 223 -14.47 -7.45 -15.45
CA ASN A 223 -15.29 -8.65 -15.25
C ASN A 223 -16.66 -8.51 -15.95
N PRO A 224 -16.97 -9.38 -16.93
CA PRO A 224 -18.08 -9.14 -17.87
C PRO A 224 -19.48 -9.39 -17.28
N THR A 225 -19.61 -10.20 -16.23
CA THR A 225 -20.91 -10.58 -15.66
C THR A 225 -21.06 -10.08 -14.22
N ARG A 226 -22.29 -9.90 -13.76
CA ARG A 226 -22.59 -9.60 -12.34
C ARG A 226 -21.94 -10.62 -11.40
N SER A 227 -21.99 -11.91 -11.76
CA SER A 227 -21.41 -12.98 -10.94
C SER A 227 -19.89 -12.82 -10.82
N THR A 228 -19.19 -12.62 -11.94
CA THR A 228 -17.72 -12.44 -11.93
C THR A 228 -17.29 -11.16 -11.21
N ARG A 229 -18.09 -10.08 -11.29
CA ARG A 229 -17.85 -8.85 -10.52
C ARG A 229 -17.99 -9.07 -9.01
N ILE A 230 -19.04 -9.78 -8.59
CA ILE A 230 -19.23 -10.16 -7.19
C ILE A 230 -18.07 -11.05 -6.72
N GLN A 231 -17.63 -12.03 -7.52
CA GLN A 231 -16.48 -12.87 -7.15
C GLN A 231 -15.18 -12.07 -7.02
N ALA A 232 -14.93 -11.09 -7.88
CA ALA A 232 -13.77 -10.21 -7.76
C ALA A 232 -13.85 -9.34 -6.49
N ALA A 233 -14.98 -8.67 -6.23
CA ALA A 233 -15.16 -7.89 -5.00
C ALA A 233 -15.05 -8.75 -3.72
N LEU A 234 -15.55 -9.99 -3.74
CA LEU A 234 -15.38 -10.95 -2.64
C LEU A 234 -13.93 -11.41 -2.48
N HIS A 235 -13.17 -11.49 -3.57
CA HIS A 235 -11.75 -11.76 -3.50
C HIS A 235 -11.03 -10.63 -2.76
N ASP A 236 -11.30 -9.37 -3.09
CA ASP A 236 -10.65 -8.22 -2.46
C ASP A 236 -10.97 -8.15 -0.97
N LEU A 237 -12.24 -8.32 -0.60
CA LEU A 237 -12.68 -8.39 0.80
C LEU A 237 -11.98 -9.49 1.62
N ARG A 238 -11.51 -10.57 0.98
CA ARG A 238 -10.80 -11.69 1.65
C ARG A 238 -9.28 -11.51 1.60
N ALA A 239 -8.75 -11.06 0.47
CA ALA A 239 -7.32 -10.96 0.22
C ALA A 239 -6.65 -9.93 1.12
N HIS A 240 -7.36 -8.83 1.45
CA HIS A 240 -6.81 -7.76 2.27
C HIS A 240 -6.86 -8.03 3.79
N VAL A 241 -7.57 -9.07 4.26
CA VAL A 241 -7.63 -9.43 5.70
C VAL A 241 -6.25 -9.74 6.28
N VAL A 242 -5.35 -10.28 5.46
CA VAL A 242 -3.99 -10.64 5.90
C VAL A 242 -2.98 -9.49 5.80
N ASP A 243 -3.41 -8.32 5.35
CA ASP A 243 -2.52 -7.17 5.23
C ASP A 243 -2.03 -6.73 6.61
N ARG A 244 -0.72 -6.47 6.69
CA ARG A 244 -0.07 -5.98 7.91
C ARG A 244 -0.66 -4.65 8.37
N SER A 245 -1.05 -3.81 7.43
CA SER A 245 -1.67 -2.51 7.69
C SER A 245 -2.82 -2.30 6.73
N PHE A 246 -3.91 -1.72 7.23
CA PHE A 246 -5.08 -1.41 6.41
C PHE A 246 -5.10 0.04 5.93
N VAL A 247 -4.17 0.89 6.40
CA VAL A 247 -4.17 2.36 6.18
C VAL A 247 -4.16 2.76 4.71
N ARG A 248 -3.57 1.93 3.84
CA ARG A 248 -3.53 2.14 2.39
C ARG A 248 -4.26 1.05 1.59
N SER A 249 -4.69 -0.04 2.21
CA SER A 249 -5.26 -1.19 1.49
C SER A 249 -6.77 -1.34 1.63
N PHE A 250 -7.39 -0.70 2.62
CA PHE A 250 -8.82 -0.90 2.88
C PHE A 250 -9.72 -0.52 1.70
N ALA A 251 -9.34 0.51 0.94
CA ALA A 251 -10.14 1.06 -0.14
C ALA A 251 -10.30 0.07 -1.31
N TYR A 252 -9.31 -0.79 -1.56
CA TYR A 252 -9.41 -1.86 -2.57
C TYR A 252 -10.48 -2.89 -2.18
N ALA A 253 -10.66 -3.15 -0.88
CA ALA A 253 -11.70 -4.05 -0.38
C ALA A 253 -13.09 -3.40 -0.36
N THR A 254 -13.22 -2.17 0.14
CA THR A 254 -14.54 -1.51 0.30
C THR A 254 -15.07 -0.92 -1.00
N GLY A 255 -14.20 -0.41 -1.88
CA GLY A 255 -14.56 0.28 -3.11
C GLY A 255 -15.47 -0.53 -4.03
N PRO A 256 -15.03 -1.71 -4.52
CA PRO A 256 -15.86 -2.59 -5.34
C PRO A 256 -17.16 -3.01 -4.67
N ALA A 257 -17.12 -3.33 -3.37
CA ALA A 257 -18.29 -3.80 -2.64
C ALA A 257 -19.38 -2.71 -2.55
N TYR A 258 -19.01 -1.49 -2.13
CA TYR A 258 -19.95 -0.38 -2.10
C TYR A 258 -20.40 0.03 -3.49
N GLY A 259 -19.50 0.10 -4.47
CA GLY A 259 -19.85 0.48 -5.84
C GLY A 259 -20.87 -0.47 -6.48
N LEU A 260 -20.73 -1.79 -6.29
CA LEU A 260 -21.68 -2.78 -6.81
C LEU A 260 -23.04 -2.77 -6.08
N LEU A 261 -23.07 -2.38 -4.80
CA LEU A 261 -24.32 -2.18 -4.06
C LEU A 261 -25.01 -0.88 -4.49
N LEU A 262 -24.25 0.21 -4.69
CA LEU A 262 -24.74 1.48 -5.22
C LEU A 262 -25.28 1.33 -6.65
N ASP A 263 -24.67 0.49 -7.48
CA ASP A 263 -25.20 0.17 -8.83
C ASP A 263 -26.62 -0.40 -8.78
N GLN A 264 -26.96 -1.14 -7.73
CA GLN A 264 -28.29 -1.71 -7.52
C GLN A 264 -29.25 -0.71 -6.88
N ALA A 265 -28.78 0.06 -5.90
CA ALA A 265 -29.62 0.97 -5.11
C ALA A 265 -29.93 2.29 -5.83
N ALA A 266 -28.98 2.82 -6.61
CA ALA A 266 -29.07 4.12 -7.27
C ALA A 266 -28.31 4.12 -8.61
N PRO A 267 -28.90 3.60 -9.69
CA PRO A 267 -28.30 3.68 -11.02
C PRO A 267 -27.92 5.12 -11.39
N GLY A 268 -26.65 5.34 -11.73
CA GLY A 268 -26.12 6.68 -12.04
C GLY A 268 -25.52 7.44 -10.87
N TRP A 269 -25.38 6.82 -9.69
CA TRP A 269 -24.76 7.40 -8.48
C TRP A 269 -23.41 8.08 -8.73
N ARG A 270 -22.61 7.58 -9.68
CA ARG A 270 -21.30 8.14 -10.08
C ARG A 270 -21.37 9.60 -10.53
N ASN A 271 -22.51 10.07 -11.04
CA ASN A 271 -22.71 11.47 -11.44
C ASN A 271 -22.85 12.43 -10.23
N HIS A 272 -22.91 11.91 -9.01
CA HIS A 272 -23.13 12.68 -7.78
C HIS A 272 -21.87 12.77 -6.90
N LEU A 273 -20.69 12.49 -7.46
CA LEU A 273 -19.38 12.55 -6.77
C LEU A 273 -18.73 13.94 -6.82
N ALA A 274 -19.37 14.90 -7.51
CA ALA A 274 -18.81 16.23 -7.67
C ALA A 274 -18.74 16.98 -6.35
N HIS A 275 -19.83 17.20 -5.60
CA HIS A 275 -19.81 17.95 -4.32
C HIS A 275 -21.05 17.67 -3.45
N PRO A 276 -20.93 17.69 -2.10
CA PRO A 276 -19.67 17.62 -1.34
C PRO A 276 -18.99 16.25 -1.52
N ALA A 277 -17.70 16.16 -1.18
CA ALA A 277 -17.02 14.86 -1.12
C ALA A 277 -17.79 13.93 -0.18
N ARG A 278 -18.20 12.77 -0.69
CA ARG A 278 -18.97 11.76 0.05
C ARG A 278 -18.27 10.41 -0.13
N ASP A 279 -17.96 9.76 0.97
CA ASP A 279 -17.54 8.38 0.92
C ASP A 279 -18.70 7.48 0.45
N LEU A 280 -18.35 6.33 -0.13
CA LEU A 280 -19.31 5.43 -0.79
C LEU A 280 -20.29 4.81 0.21
N GLY A 281 -19.83 4.57 1.44
CA GLY A 281 -20.68 4.07 2.53
C GLY A 281 -21.76 5.07 2.92
N THR A 282 -21.40 6.33 3.17
CA THR A 282 -22.38 7.39 3.43
C THR A 282 -23.32 7.60 2.24
N HIS A 283 -22.82 7.55 1.00
CA HIS A 283 -23.70 7.67 -0.16
C HIS A 283 -24.71 6.51 -0.23
N LEU A 284 -24.27 5.28 0.04
CA LEU A 284 -25.16 4.12 0.10
C LEU A 284 -26.24 4.30 1.18
N ALA A 285 -25.84 4.74 2.38
CA ALA A 285 -26.76 4.98 3.49
C ALA A 285 -27.84 6.02 3.15
N GLU A 286 -27.47 7.10 2.44
CA GLU A 286 -28.40 8.13 1.98
C GLU A 286 -29.44 7.57 1.00
N VAL A 287 -29.00 6.82 -0.02
CA VAL A 287 -29.90 6.30 -1.06
C VAL A 287 -30.79 5.18 -0.54
N THR A 288 -30.32 4.37 0.41
CA THR A 288 -31.12 3.33 1.06
C THR A 288 -31.93 3.83 2.26
N ARG A 289 -31.73 5.09 2.68
CA ARG A 289 -32.30 5.69 3.90
C ARG A 289 -32.01 4.86 5.16
N THR A 290 -30.81 4.30 5.23
CA THR A 290 -30.39 3.45 6.34
C THR A 290 -29.94 4.31 7.53
N PRO A 291 -30.49 4.10 8.73
CA PRO A 291 -29.95 4.71 9.94
C PRO A 291 -28.58 4.10 10.25
N MET A 292 -27.54 4.92 10.20
CA MET A 292 -26.16 4.47 10.43
C MET A 292 -25.82 4.26 11.92
N GLN A 293 -26.51 4.95 12.82
CA GLN A 293 -26.27 4.84 14.26
C GLN A 293 -27.20 3.79 14.89
N ARG A 294 -26.62 2.93 15.73
CA ARG A 294 -27.35 1.87 16.45
C ARG A 294 -26.99 1.86 17.93
N GLY A 295 -27.90 1.32 18.74
CA GLY A 295 -27.63 1.10 20.15
C GLY A 295 -26.54 0.04 20.37
N ALA A 296 -25.79 0.13 21.48
CA ALA A 296 -24.70 -0.80 21.78
C ALA A 296 -25.12 -2.27 21.85
N THR A 297 -26.38 -2.57 22.21
CA THR A 297 -26.91 -3.95 22.20
C THR A 297 -27.13 -4.48 20.79
N GLU A 298 -27.65 -3.65 19.89
CA GLU A 298 -27.87 -4.02 18.48
C GLU A 298 -26.55 -4.18 17.74
N LEU A 299 -25.56 -3.32 18.01
CA LEU A 299 -24.21 -3.44 17.45
C LEU A 299 -23.53 -4.74 17.88
N ARG A 300 -23.65 -5.13 19.16
CA ARG A 300 -23.11 -6.42 19.64
C ARG A 300 -23.79 -7.61 18.98
N ALA A 301 -25.11 -7.56 18.82
CA ALA A 301 -25.86 -8.60 18.12
C ALA A 301 -25.49 -8.68 16.63
N ALA A 302 -25.24 -7.54 15.98
CA ALA A 302 -24.72 -7.48 14.61
C ALA A 302 -23.32 -8.08 14.53
N ALA A 303 -22.39 -7.63 15.37
CA ALA A 303 -21.02 -8.14 15.38
C ALA A 303 -20.98 -9.67 15.59
N ALA A 304 -21.86 -10.22 16.43
CA ALA A 304 -21.97 -11.67 16.64
C ALA A 304 -22.31 -12.45 15.37
N ARG A 305 -23.11 -11.90 14.44
CA ARG A 305 -23.42 -12.54 13.14
C ARG A 305 -22.18 -12.70 12.26
N TYR A 306 -21.22 -11.80 12.39
CA TYR A 306 -20.03 -11.73 11.55
C TYR A 306 -18.75 -12.23 12.24
N GLY A 307 -18.90 -13.06 13.28
CA GLY A 307 -17.76 -13.64 14.00
C GLY A 307 -17.01 -12.63 14.88
N GLY A 308 -17.68 -11.58 15.35
CA GLY A 308 -17.07 -10.48 16.10
C GLY A 308 -16.26 -10.91 17.32
N GLN A 309 -16.66 -11.97 18.03
CA GLN A 309 -15.85 -12.48 19.14
C GLN A 309 -14.47 -12.95 18.68
N ALA A 310 -14.41 -13.81 17.66
CA ALA A 310 -13.15 -14.35 17.15
C ALA A 310 -12.28 -13.24 16.53
N LEU A 311 -12.88 -12.29 15.79
CA LEU A 311 -12.18 -11.13 15.25
C LEU A 311 -11.57 -10.26 16.35
N ARG A 312 -12.33 -10.01 17.43
CA ARG A 312 -11.87 -9.23 18.57
C ARG A 312 -10.69 -9.90 19.26
N GLU A 313 -10.77 -11.21 19.49
CA GLU A 313 -9.70 -12.00 20.09
C GLU A 313 -8.42 -11.97 19.24
N ALA A 314 -8.55 -12.09 17.91
CA ALA A 314 -7.44 -12.00 16.98
C ALA A 314 -6.76 -10.62 16.98
N GLU A 315 -7.55 -9.53 16.91
CA GLU A 315 -7.00 -8.16 16.95
C GLU A 315 -6.41 -7.80 18.33
N MET A 316 -6.98 -8.32 19.42
CA MET A 316 -6.38 -8.21 20.76
C MET A 316 -5.01 -8.90 20.81
N LEU A 317 -4.87 -10.10 20.26
CA LEU A 317 -3.60 -10.81 20.21
C LEU A 317 -2.56 -10.05 19.36
N ARG A 318 -2.95 -9.57 18.18
CA ARG A 318 -2.10 -8.72 17.32
C ARG A 318 -1.62 -7.48 18.09
N GLU A 319 -2.53 -6.78 18.76
CA GLU A 319 -2.22 -5.57 19.50
C GLU A 319 -1.29 -5.84 20.69
N GLN A 320 -1.51 -6.94 21.42
CA GLN A 320 -0.61 -7.38 22.48
C GLN A 320 0.80 -7.68 21.96
N GLN A 321 0.91 -8.37 20.82
CA GLN A 321 2.19 -8.61 20.16
C GLN A 321 2.88 -7.31 19.74
N ARG A 322 2.12 -6.35 19.19
CA ARG A 322 2.63 -5.03 18.81
C ARG A 322 3.16 -4.26 20.02
N ILE A 323 2.41 -4.21 21.11
CA ILE A 323 2.83 -3.55 22.36
C ILE A 323 4.06 -4.23 22.93
N ALA A 324 4.08 -5.57 22.99
CA ALA A 324 5.24 -6.32 23.45
C ALA A 324 6.48 -6.04 22.59
N GLN A 325 6.34 -5.96 21.28
CA GLN A 325 7.43 -5.60 20.36
C GLN A 325 7.92 -4.17 20.57
N LEU A 326 7.02 -3.21 20.80
CA LEU A 326 7.39 -1.82 21.10
C LEU A 326 8.17 -1.71 22.41
N GLU A 327 7.70 -2.37 23.47
CA GLU A 327 8.39 -2.38 24.77
C GLU A 327 9.71 -3.11 24.70
N HIS A 328 9.77 -4.24 23.97
CA HIS A 328 11.01 -4.94 23.67
C HIS A 328 11.99 -4.01 22.96
N ASN A 329 11.59 -3.36 21.86
CA ASN A 329 12.45 -2.43 21.12
C ASN A 329 12.90 -1.23 21.97
N ARG A 330 12.01 -0.68 22.80
CA ARG A 330 12.33 0.41 23.72
C ARG A 330 13.39 0.00 24.75
N ALA A 331 13.25 -1.19 25.32
CA ALA A 331 14.23 -1.75 26.25
C ALA A 331 15.62 -1.90 25.59
N ARG A 332 15.64 -2.35 24.33
CA ARG A 332 16.89 -2.64 23.61
C ARG A 332 17.63 -1.40 23.11
N PHE A 333 16.90 -0.39 22.64
CA PHE A 333 17.51 0.71 21.87
C PHE A 333 17.33 2.09 22.49
N VAL A 334 16.61 2.21 23.60
CA VAL A 334 16.31 3.51 24.23
C VAL A 334 16.65 3.51 25.71
N THR A 335 16.08 2.58 26.49
CA THR A 335 16.25 2.57 27.95
C THR A 335 17.42 1.69 28.40
N GLY A 336 17.79 0.65 27.65
CA GLY A 336 18.98 -0.15 27.92
C GLY A 336 20.29 0.50 27.44
N PRO A 337 21.44 -0.12 27.75
CA PRO A 337 22.76 0.33 27.26
C PRO A 337 22.90 0.15 25.75
N VAL A 338 23.41 1.17 25.07
CA VAL A 338 23.49 1.21 23.59
C VAL A 338 24.86 1.63 23.08
N VAL A 339 25.19 1.20 21.86
CA VAL A 339 26.18 1.89 21.02
C VAL A 339 25.45 2.91 20.16
N ARG A 340 25.79 4.19 20.30
CA ARG A 340 25.35 5.25 19.38
C ARG A 340 26.42 5.47 18.31
N LEU A 341 26.02 5.30 17.05
CA LEU A 341 26.84 5.57 15.88
C LEU A 341 26.30 6.82 15.18
N ASP A 342 27.05 7.92 15.23
CA ASP A 342 26.69 9.11 14.47
C ASP A 342 26.93 8.90 12.97
N LEU A 343 25.99 9.35 12.16
CA LEU A 343 25.97 9.16 10.71
C LEU A 343 26.37 10.47 10.03
N ARG A 344 27.26 10.37 9.03
CA ARG A 344 27.82 11.53 8.31
C ARG A 344 27.70 11.38 6.81
N SER A 345 28.04 10.21 6.28
CA SER A 345 28.00 9.90 4.86
C SER A 345 27.50 8.47 4.64
N MET A 346 26.33 8.19 5.21
CA MET A 346 25.80 6.83 5.25
C MET A 346 25.40 6.30 3.86
N ARG A 347 25.58 5.00 3.67
CA ARG A 347 24.86 4.20 2.68
C ARG A 347 24.24 3.01 3.39
N ILE A 348 22.98 2.73 3.10
CA ILE A 348 22.20 1.70 3.79
C ILE A 348 21.50 0.78 2.79
N GLN A 349 21.42 -0.49 3.14
CA GLN A 349 20.60 -1.50 2.47
C GLN A 349 19.76 -2.22 3.52
N PHE A 350 18.45 -2.37 3.28
CA PHE A 350 17.52 -3.01 4.21
C PHE A 350 16.28 -3.52 3.47
N ASN A 351 15.42 -4.27 4.18
CA ASN A 351 14.10 -4.65 3.69
C ASN A 351 13.04 -3.64 4.16
N PRO A 352 12.42 -2.84 3.27
CA PRO A 352 11.45 -1.83 3.67
C PRO A 352 10.17 -2.42 4.25
N ASN A 353 9.86 -3.69 3.96
CA ASN A 353 8.61 -4.33 4.39
C ASN A 353 8.64 -4.81 5.85
N THR A 354 9.78 -4.73 6.55
CA THR A 354 9.94 -5.25 7.92
C THR A 354 10.19 -4.16 8.96
N MET A 355 10.18 -2.89 8.54
CA MET A 355 10.43 -1.75 9.43
C MET A 355 9.39 -1.65 10.55
N GLN A 356 9.85 -1.25 11.73
CA GLN A 356 9.01 -1.14 12.93
C GLN A 356 9.13 0.26 13.52
N PRO A 357 8.13 1.13 13.36
CA PRO A 357 8.15 2.46 13.96
C PRO A 357 8.25 2.38 15.49
N LEU A 358 9.09 3.23 16.09
CA LEU A 358 9.18 3.42 17.53
C LEU A 358 8.83 4.88 17.85
N PRO A 359 7.57 5.17 18.26
CA PRO A 359 7.06 6.53 18.39
C PRO A 359 7.95 7.45 19.23
N GLY A 360 8.20 8.65 18.70
CA GLY A 360 9.04 9.68 19.31
C GLY A 360 10.54 9.39 19.34
N ARG A 361 11.00 8.29 18.71
CA ARG A 361 12.41 7.87 18.72
C ARG A 361 12.99 7.63 17.35
N GLY A 362 12.26 6.94 16.47
CA GLY A 362 12.77 6.56 15.15
C GLY A 362 12.10 5.30 14.62
N THR A 363 12.84 4.55 13.82
CA THR A 363 12.38 3.29 13.22
C THR A 363 13.39 2.19 13.52
N VAL A 364 12.91 1.04 13.98
CA VAL A 364 13.72 -0.17 14.15
C VAL A 364 13.77 -0.94 12.83
N TYR A 365 14.99 -1.26 12.41
CA TYR A 365 15.32 -2.03 11.23
C TYR A 365 15.75 -3.43 11.68
N PRO A 366 14.93 -4.48 11.46
CA PRO A 366 15.28 -5.83 11.89
C PRO A 366 16.56 -6.34 11.25
N THR A 367 16.76 -6.02 9.97
CA THR A 367 18.00 -6.29 9.24
C THR A 367 18.43 -5.05 8.48
N MET A 368 19.73 -4.78 8.48
CA MET A 368 20.32 -3.73 7.64
C MET A 368 21.82 -3.96 7.47
N ARG A 369 22.35 -3.47 6.35
CA ARG A 369 23.78 -3.21 6.19
C ARG A 369 23.99 -1.73 6.02
N LEU A 370 24.84 -1.15 6.85
CA LEU A 370 25.15 0.27 6.85
C LEU A 370 26.66 0.46 6.69
N THR A 371 27.05 1.44 5.88
CA THR A 371 28.44 1.88 5.76
C THR A 371 28.49 3.39 5.96
N ASP A 372 29.53 3.88 6.62
CA ASP A 372 29.79 5.31 6.80
C ASP A 372 31.32 5.56 6.80
N THR A 373 31.70 6.80 7.10
CA THR A 373 33.07 7.26 7.33
C THR A 373 33.84 6.39 8.32
N TRP A 374 33.21 5.96 9.42
CA TRP A 374 33.84 5.16 10.47
C TRP A 374 34.02 3.66 10.15
N GLY A 375 33.31 3.12 9.14
CA GLY A 375 33.35 1.68 8.85
C GLY A 375 32.01 1.12 8.37
N SER A 376 31.72 -0.11 8.75
CA SER A 376 30.47 -0.80 8.41
C SER A 376 29.81 -1.47 9.62
N LEU A 377 28.48 -1.46 9.62
CA LEU A 377 27.62 -2.14 10.58
C LEU A 377 26.72 -3.11 9.81
N ASP A 378 26.79 -4.38 10.18
CA ASP A 378 25.91 -5.43 9.68
C ASP A 378 24.96 -5.85 10.82
N VAL A 379 23.65 -5.78 10.57
CA VAL A 379 22.58 -6.03 11.55
C VAL A 379 21.69 -7.16 11.07
N THR A 380 21.49 -8.15 11.93
CA THR A 380 20.64 -9.31 11.70
C THR A 380 19.47 -9.42 12.69
N ASP A 381 19.54 -8.71 13.82
CA ASP A 381 18.45 -8.64 14.79
C ASP A 381 18.42 -7.23 15.40
N GLY A 382 17.92 -6.27 14.63
CA GLY A 382 17.43 -4.99 15.14
C GLY A 382 18.49 -3.89 15.35
N ALA A 383 18.26 -2.73 14.74
CA ALA A 383 18.90 -1.47 15.07
C ALA A 383 17.89 -0.31 14.96
N LEU A 384 17.98 0.67 15.84
CA LEU A 384 17.12 1.85 15.83
C LEU A 384 17.80 2.97 15.04
N MET A 385 17.21 3.39 13.92
CA MET A 385 17.60 4.61 13.21
C MET A 385 16.79 5.79 13.72
N GLN A 386 17.45 6.89 14.06
CA GLN A 386 16.77 8.12 14.47
C GLN A 386 16.00 8.74 13.28
N SER A 387 14.86 9.39 13.54
CA SER A 387 13.99 9.94 12.47
C SER A 387 14.67 10.97 11.56
N ASP A 388 15.69 11.68 12.05
CA ASP A 388 16.47 12.65 11.27
C ASP A 388 17.69 12.03 10.58
N TRP A 389 17.84 10.70 10.66
CA TRP A 389 18.93 9.92 10.06
C TRP A 389 20.34 10.34 10.50
N LYS A 390 20.47 11.01 11.65
CA LYS A 390 21.77 11.46 12.18
C LYS A 390 22.47 10.41 13.03
N ALA A 391 21.76 9.39 13.50
CA ALA A 391 22.35 8.35 14.32
C ALA A 391 21.60 7.03 14.20
N VAL A 392 22.36 5.96 14.36
CA VAL A 392 21.84 4.61 14.54
C VAL A 392 22.29 4.05 15.89
N PHE A 393 21.41 3.29 16.52
CA PHE A 393 21.63 2.69 17.83
C PHE A 393 21.52 1.17 17.71
N VAL A 394 22.49 0.48 18.29
CA VAL A 394 22.47 -0.97 18.53
C VAL A 394 22.69 -1.22 20.01
N GLN A 395 22.34 -2.42 20.50
CA GLN A 395 22.63 -2.77 21.89
C GLN A 395 24.13 -2.72 22.17
N ALA A 396 24.52 -2.29 23.37
CA ALA A 396 25.91 -2.35 23.80
C ALA A 396 26.44 -3.80 23.76
N PRO A 397 27.70 -4.01 23.32
CA PRO A 397 28.32 -5.33 23.34
C PRO A 397 28.66 -5.74 24.78
N ALA A 398 28.85 -7.04 25.01
CA ALA A 398 29.33 -7.53 26.31
C ALA A 398 30.76 -7.04 26.63
N THR A 399 31.58 -6.85 25.59
CA THR A 399 32.95 -6.35 25.65
C THR A 399 33.16 -5.28 24.58
N ALA A 400 33.92 -4.23 24.91
CA ALA A 400 34.31 -3.21 23.95
C ALA A 400 35.58 -3.57 23.13
N ASP A 401 36.11 -4.79 23.31
CA ASP A 401 37.29 -5.28 22.60
C ASP A 401 36.91 -5.92 21.25
N PRO A 402 37.78 -5.80 20.22
CA PRO A 402 37.57 -6.50 18.95
C PRO A 402 37.52 -8.04 19.10
N PRO A 403 36.68 -8.74 18.32
CA PRO A 403 35.76 -8.22 17.32
C PRO A 403 34.56 -7.51 17.95
N LEU A 404 34.22 -6.32 17.43
CA LEU A 404 33.10 -5.54 17.95
C LEU A 404 31.79 -6.13 17.44
N GLN A 405 31.11 -6.86 18.32
CA GLN A 405 29.85 -7.53 18.04
C GLN A 405 28.95 -7.52 19.26
N GLY A 406 27.64 -7.50 19.02
CA GLY A 406 26.63 -7.63 20.07
C GLY A 406 25.46 -8.47 19.59
N PRO A 407 24.38 -8.57 20.38
CA PRO A 407 23.21 -9.34 20.00
C PRO A 407 22.62 -8.81 18.69
N GLY A 408 22.76 -9.60 17.62
CA GLY A 408 22.19 -9.27 16.33
C GLY A 408 22.96 -8.25 15.49
N TRP A 409 24.21 -7.95 15.80
CA TRP A 409 25.00 -7.01 14.98
C TRP A 409 26.52 -7.24 15.08
N SER A 410 27.23 -6.81 14.04
CA SER A 410 28.69 -6.74 14.00
C SER A 410 29.18 -5.42 13.41
N LEU A 411 30.26 -4.88 13.96
CA LEU A 411 30.81 -3.58 13.61
C LEU A 411 32.27 -3.75 13.17
N SER A 412 32.56 -3.35 11.94
CA SER A 412 33.92 -3.30 11.41
C SER A 412 34.36 -1.84 11.30
N LEU A 413 35.35 -1.46 12.10
CA LEU A 413 35.87 -0.09 12.12
C LEU A 413 37.04 0.08 11.15
N LYS A 414 37.11 1.24 10.51
CA LYS A 414 38.32 1.66 9.78
C LYS A 414 39.44 2.00 10.77
N PRO A 415 40.72 1.94 10.35
CA PRO A 415 41.83 2.43 11.15
C PRO A 415 41.58 3.86 11.65
N GLY A 416 41.96 4.13 12.90
CA GLY A 416 41.75 5.42 13.54
C GLY A 416 40.37 5.61 14.20
N TRP A 417 39.49 4.62 14.17
CA TRP A 417 38.22 4.67 14.91
C TRP A 417 38.22 3.70 16.08
N LEU A 418 37.69 4.14 17.22
CA LEU A 418 37.65 3.39 18.46
C LEU A 418 36.26 3.50 19.09
N LEU A 419 35.81 2.42 19.72
CA LEU A 419 34.64 2.44 20.58
C LEU A 419 35.06 2.92 21.99
N VAL A 420 34.39 3.95 22.51
CA VAL A 420 34.68 4.53 23.82
C VAL A 420 33.41 4.66 24.66
N PRO A 421 33.51 4.72 26.00
CA PRO A 421 32.34 4.92 26.85
C PRO A 421 31.55 6.18 26.48
N GLY A 422 30.22 6.05 26.47
CA GLY A 422 29.25 7.10 26.22
C GLY A 422 28.86 7.87 27.47
N THR A 423 27.83 8.70 27.35
CA THR A 423 27.37 9.58 28.44
C THR A 423 26.64 8.83 29.56
N ARG A 424 25.84 7.82 29.22
CA ARG A 424 25.19 6.96 30.21
C ARG A 424 26.09 5.78 30.52
N ASN A 425 25.99 5.27 31.75
CA ASN A 425 26.72 4.08 32.14
C ASN A 425 26.32 2.88 31.24
N GLY A 426 27.33 2.21 30.68
CA GLY A 426 27.17 1.10 29.74
C GLY A 426 26.93 1.50 28.28
N ASP A 427 26.68 2.78 27.99
CA ASP A 427 26.60 3.25 26.60
C ASP A 427 28.00 3.37 26.00
N TYR A 428 28.06 3.32 24.67
CA TYR A 428 29.28 3.54 23.90
C TYR A 428 29.04 4.47 22.71
N VAL A 429 30.10 5.15 22.29
CA VAL A 429 30.14 5.99 21.08
C VAL A 429 31.41 5.73 20.30
N LEU A 430 31.43 6.08 19.02
CA LEU A 430 32.66 6.06 18.24
C LEU A 430 33.43 7.38 18.38
N LYS A 431 34.74 7.27 18.53
CA LYS A 431 35.68 8.40 18.52
C LYS A 431 36.75 8.16 17.48
N ALA A 432 36.99 9.18 16.64
CA ALA A 432 38.18 9.22 15.81
C ALA A 432 39.39 9.50 16.70
N ASN A 433 40.38 8.61 16.65
CA ASN A 433 41.70 8.86 17.19
C ASN A 433 42.41 9.85 16.26
N PRO A 434 43.05 10.91 16.78
CA PRO A 434 43.76 11.90 15.98
C PRO A 434 44.82 11.30 15.05
#